data_AF-A0A2I1GQD0-F1
#
_entry.id   AF-A0A2I1GQD0-F1
#
_cell.length_a   1.000
_cell.length_b   1.000
_cell.length_c   1.000
_cell.angle_alpha   90.00
_cell.angle_beta   90.00
_cell.angle_gamma   90.00
#
_symmetry.space_group_name_H-M   'P 1'
#
loop_
_entity.id
_entity.type
_entity.pdbx_description
1 polymer ?
#
loop_
_entity_poly.entity_id
_entity_poly.type
_entity_poly.pdbx_seq_one_letter_code
_entity_poly.pdbx_strand_id
1 'polypeptide(L)'
;MDSSASSLIQVYIYDTVNDTWSTKRTSGIVPPKRIGASAVLGLDGQRVIIYGGSITESVDSLYELNLVNFEWRIPKISGQTPASREYHRANVIGNYMVITFGMFYQPPENDILLLDISNVNEYIWTNEFNPFPSSIVNTSASVPSDSPSQSATSHNSNIVGIIIGSLVAGALLSFVGSYLYRWNKNRNNKNESNLNNNQATNNNQAERINYYPGQEIIRPPAPAPVQ
;
A
#
# COMPACT_ATOMS: atom_id res chain seq x y z
N MET A 1 3.03 -3.22 -34.43
CA MET A 1 3.12 -2.96 -32.98
C MET A 1 1.95 -3.69 -32.36
N ASP A 2 2.21 -4.77 -31.63
CA ASP A 2 1.16 -5.59 -31.03
C ASP A 2 0.52 -4.83 -29.86
N SER A 3 -0.75 -4.48 -29.99
CA SER A 3 -1.55 -3.75 -29.01
C SER A 3 -2.22 -4.68 -27.99
N SER A 4 -1.66 -5.87 -27.75
CA SER A 4 -2.05 -6.80 -26.69
C SER A 4 -1.61 -6.30 -25.30
N ALA A 5 -1.90 -5.04 -24.99
CA ALA A 5 -1.57 -4.35 -23.75
C ALA A 5 -2.26 -5.01 -22.54
N SER A 6 -1.63 -6.08 -22.03
CA SER A 6 -1.75 -6.74 -20.72
C SER A 6 -2.87 -6.21 -19.80
N SER A 7 -4.12 -6.50 -20.14
CA SER A 7 -5.25 -6.44 -19.21
C SER A 7 -5.10 -7.53 -18.14
N LEU A 8 -5.87 -7.47 -17.05
CA LEU A 8 -5.88 -8.50 -16.00
C LEU A 8 -6.53 -9.82 -16.47
N ILE A 9 -6.35 -10.19 -17.74
CA ILE A 9 -6.89 -11.39 -18.41
C ILE A 9 -6.22 -12.69 -17.93
N GLN A 10 -5.11 -12.56 -17.22
CA GLN A 10 -4.39 -13.67 -16.61
C GLN A 10 -4.02 -13.28 -15.18
N VAL A 11 -4.30 -14.20 -14.25
CA VAL A 11 -3.85 -14.10 -12.86
C VAL A 11 -2.85 -15.21 -12.57
N TYR A 12 -1.87 -14.89 -11.73
CA TYR A 12 -0.87 -15.82 -11.26
C TYR A 12 -1.28 -16.35 -9.89
N ILE A 13 -1.16 -17.65 -9.69
CA ILE A 13 -1.50 -18.32 -8.45
C ILE A 13 -0.25 -19.02 -7.95
N TYR A 14 0.15 -18.70 -6.73
CA TYR A 14 1.23 -19.38 -6.05
C TYR A 14 0.65 -20.34 -5.01
N ASP A 15 0.92 -21.62 -5.20
CA ASP A 15 0.58 -22.66 -4.23
C ASP A 15 1.70 -22.74 -3.20
N THR A 16 1.41 -22.28 -1.99
CA THR A 16 2.36 -22.27 -0.87
C THR A 16 2.65 -23.66 -0.29
N VAL A 17 1.78 -24.65 -0.54
CA VAL A 17 1.99 -26.03 -0.06
C VAL A 17 2.94 -26.76 -0.99
N ASN A 18 2.74 -26.59 -2.30
CA ASN A 18 3.52 -27.28 -3.32
C ASN A 18 4.71 -26.47 -3.84
N ASP A 19 4.87 -25.20 -3.43
CA ASP A 19 5.89 -24.26 -3.93
C ASP A 19 5.90 -24.16 -5.46
N THR A 20 4.71 -23.97 -6.04
CA THR A 20 4.56 -23.89 -7.51
C THR A 20 3.75 -22.69 -7.94
N TRP A 21 4.14 -22.12 -9.07
CA TRP A 21 3.37 -21.10 -9.77
C TRP A 21 2.50 -21.74 -10.85
N SER A 22 1.27 -21.27 -10.95
CA SER A 22 0.36 -21.56 -12.05
C SER A 22 -0.33 -20.29 -12.52
N THR A 23 -1.02 -20.38 -13.66
CA THR A 23 -1.80 -19.26 -14.19
C THR A 23 -3.25 -19.68 -14.42
N LYS A 24 -4.17 -18.72 -14.26
CA LYS A 24 -5.56 -18.85 -14.66
C LYS A 24 -5.94 -17.70 -15.59
N ARG A 25 -6.63 -18.05 -16.67
CA ARG A 25 -7.23 -17.07 -17.57
C ARG A 25 -8.52 -16.59 -16.94
N THR A 26 -8.71 -15.28 -16.88
CA THR A 26 -9.94 -14.67 -16.37
C THR A 26 -10.89 -14.32 -17.51
N SER A 27 -12.15 -14.11 -17.17
CA SER A 27 -13.23 -13.71 -18.09
C SER A 27 -14.04 -12.55 -17.51
N GLY A 28 -15.17 -12.19 -18.14
CA GLY A 28 -16.06 -11.13 -17.67
C GLY A 28 -15.59 -9.73 -18.05
N ILE A 29 -15.93 -8.74 -17.21
CA ILE A 29 -15.55 -7.34 -17.41
C ILE A 29 -14.13 -7.13 -16.86
N VAL A 30 -13.15 -7.55 -17.65
CA VAL A 30 -11.74 -7.54 -17.24
C VAL A 30 -11.25 -6.10 -17.03
N PRO A 31 -10.68 -5.76 -15.86
CA PRO A 31 -10.17 -4.43 -15.60
C PRO A 31 -9.01 -4.11 -16.56
N PRO A 32 -8.92 -2.86 -17.07
CA PRO A 32 -7.75 -2.43 -17.81
C PRO A 32 -6.51 -2.45 -16.92
N LYS A 33 -5.34 -2.48 -17.56
CA LYS A 33 -4.05 -2.39 -16.90
C LYS A 33 -4.01 -1.13 -16.03
N ARG A 34 -3.66 -1.32 -14.77
CA ARG A 34 -3.61 -0.25 -13.77
C ARG A 34 -2.36 -0.36 -12.91
N ILE A 35 -1.89 0.77 -12.40
CA ILE A 35 -0.72 0.85 -11.49
C ILE A 35 -1.15 1.54 -10.20
N GLY A 36 -0.65 1.05 -9.06
CA GLY A 36 -0.95 1.66 -7.76
C GLY A 36 -2.37 1.39 -7.25
N ALA A 37 -3.09 0.43 -7.83
CA ALA A 37 -4.32 -0.10 -7.23
C ALA A 37 -4.00 -0.94 -5.99
N SER A 38 -4.97 -1.08 -5.10
CA SER A 38 -4.90 -2.03 -3.98
C SER A 38 -5.95 -3.12 -4.14
N ALA A 39 -5.77 -4.22 -3.41
CA ALA A 39 -6.68 -5.35 -3.43
C ALA A 39 -6.92 -5.87 -2.01
N VAL A 40 -8.12 -6.37 -1.75
CA VAL A 40 -8.50 -7.07 -0.51
C VAL A 40 -9.26 -8.35 -0.83
N LEU A 41 -9.25 -9.30 0.11
CA LEU A 41 -10.08 -10.49 0.06
C LEU A 41 -11.49 -10.15 0.58
N GLY A 42 -12.53 -10.57 -0.13
CA GLY A 42 -13.92 -10.45 0.33
C GLY A 42 -14.16 -11.27 1.60
N LEU A 43 -15.19 -10.89 2.38
CA LEU A 43 -15.47 -11.51 3.68
C LEU A 43 -15.81 -13.00 3.60
N ASP A 44 -16.25 -13.49 2.44
CA ASP A 44 -16.54 -14.90 2.19
C ASP A 44 -15.32 -15.72 1.76
N GLY A 45 -14.15 -15.08 1.60
CA GLY A 45 -12.92 -15.72 1.14
C GLY A 45 -12.94 -16.14 -0.33
N GLN A 46 -13.97 -15.79 -1.11
CA GLN A 46 -14.16 -16.30 -2.47
C GLN A 46 -14.00 -15.22 -3.54
N ARG A 47 -13.64 -14.00 -3.15
CA ARG A 47 -13.57 -12.85 -4.06
C ARG A 47 -12.38 -11.96 -3.77
N VAL A 48 -11.75 -11.43 -4.81
CA VAL A 48 -10.74 -10.36 -4.68
C VAL A 48 -11.35 -9.07 -5.18
N ILE A 49 -11.37 -8.05 -4.32
CA ILE A 49 -11.89 -6.72 -4.63
C ILE A 49 -10.70 -5.82 -4.87
N ILE A 50 -10.67 -5.13 -6.02
CA ILE A 50 -9.63 -4.16 -6.36
C ILE A 50 -10.21 -2.75 -6.42
N TYR A 51 -9.48 -1.78 -5.88
CA TYR A 51 -9.86 -0.36 -5.92
C TYR A 51 -8.74 0.53 -6.46
N GLY A 52 -9.13 1.55 -7.21
CA GLY A 52 -8.32 2.66 -7.68
C GLY A 52 -7.23 2.27 -8.69
N GLY A 53 -6.11 2.98 -8.58
CA GLY A 53 -4.96 2.90 -9.49
C GLY A 53 -5.07 3.82 -10.70
N SER A 54 -3.92 4.18 -11.24
CA SER A 54 -3.80 4.94 -12.49
C SER A 54 -4.13 4.08 -13.68
N ILE A 55 -4.88 4.65 -14.60
CA ILE A 55 -5.32 4.06 -15.85
C ILE A 55 -5.14 5.12 -16.93
N THR A 56 -4.80 4.71 -18.15
CA THR A 56 -4.63 5.64 -19.29
C THR A 56 -5.96 6.18 -19.81
N GLU A 57 -7.08 5.60 -19.37
CA GLU A 57 -8.45 5.91 -19.81
C GLU A 57 -9.34 6.04 -18.58
N SER A 58 -10.41 6.84 -18.65
CA SER A 58 -11.35 6.99 -17.54
C SER A 58 -12.30 5.80 -17.45
N VAL A 59 -12.08 4.87 -16.52
CA VAL A 59 -12.95 3.70 -16.25
C VAL A 59 -13.34 3.58 -14.77
N ASP A 60 -14.21 2.62 -14.45
CA ASP A 60 -14.59 2.28 -13.08
C ASP A 60 -13.36 2.09 -12.17
N SER A 61 -13.50 2.52 -10.93
CA SER A 61 -12.43 2.43 -9.94
C SER A 61 -12.51 1.16 -9.11
N LEU A 62 -13.58 0.38 -9.20
CA LEU A 62 -13.81 -0.80 -8.39
C LEU A 62 -14.14 -2.01 -9.28
N TYR A 63 -13.43 -3.11 -9.06
CA TYR A 63 -13.72 -4.38 -9.72
C TYR A 63 -13.63 -5.53 -8.72
N GLU A 64 -14.26 -6.64 -9.05
CA GLU A 64 -14.26 -7.85 -8.26
C GLU A 64 -13.98 -9.06 -9.13
N LEU A 65 -13.04 -9.91 -8.69
CA LEU A 65 -12.76 -11.22 -9.27
C LEU A 65 -13.37 -12.30 -8.40
N ASN A 66 -14.23 -13.14 -8.97
CA ASN A 66 -14.68 -14.36 -8.33
C ASN A 66 -13.58 -15.43 -8.40
N LEU A 67 -13.17 -15.98 -7.26
CA LEU A 67 -12.08 -16.95 -7.16
C LEU A 67 -12.49 -18.40 -7.49
N VAL A 68 -13.78 -18.67 -7.61
CA VAL A 68 -14.30 -19.98 -8.01
C VAL A 68 -14.23 -20.14 -9.53
N ASN A 69 -14.69 -19.12 -10.28
CA ASN A 69 -14.80 -19.19 -11.74
C ASN A 69 -13.85 -18.24 -12.49
N PHE A 70 -13.08 -17.41 -11.78
CA PHE A 70 -12.14 -16.42 -12.35
C PHE A 70 -12.81 -15.39 -13.27
N GLU A 71 -14.07 -15.06 -12.99
CA GLU A 71 -14.82 -14.04 -13.72
C GLU A 71 -14.74 -12.67 -13.02
N TRP A 72 -14.39 -11.64 -13.77
CA TRP A 72 -14.40 -10.25 -13.32
C TRP A 72 -15.78 -9.62 -13.51
N ARG A 73 -16.18 -8.79 -12.55
CA ARG A 73 -17.33 -7.90 -12.68
C ARG A 73 -17.05 -6.52 -12.09
N ILE A 74 -17.88 -5.56 -12.49
CA ILE A 74 -18.04 -4.30 -11.77
C ILE A 74 -19.15 -4.53 -10.74
N PRO A 75 -18.86 -4.51 -9.43
CA PRO A 75 -19.89 -4.70 -8.41
C PRO A 75 -20.86 -3.52 -8.40
N LYS A 76 -22.11 -3.77 -8.00
CA LYS A 76 -23.06 -2.68 -7.73
C LYS A 76 -22.55 -1.87 -6.55
N ILE A 77 -22.51 -0.55 -6.69
CA ILE A 77 -22.10 0.37 -5.62
C ILE A 77 -23.16 1.43 -5.36
N SER A 78 -23.24 1.89 -4.12
CA SER A 78 -24.04 3.04 -3.72
C SER A 78 -23.34 3.86 -2.63
N GLY A 79 -23.95 4.97 -2.20
CA GLY A 79 -23.36 5.95 -1.30
C GLY A 79 -22.59 7.06 -2.02
N GLN A 80 -21.79 7.82 -1.27
CA GLN A 80 -20.97 8.89 -1.84
C GLN A 80 -19.68 8.32 -2.41
N THR A 81 -19.68 8.04 -3.72
CA THR A 81 -18.50 7.51 -4.41
C THR A 81 -17.34 8.51 -4.34
N PRO A 82 -16.20 8.14 -3.74
CA PRO A 82 -15.04 9.00 -3.67
C PRO A 82 -14.33 9.10 -5.02
N ALA A 83 -13.52 10.15 -5.18
CA ALA A 83 -12.59 10.22 -6.31
C ALA A 83 -11.63 9.02 -6.28
N SER A 84 -11.30 8.50 -7.46
CA SER A 84 -10.27 7.47 -7.59
C SER A 84 -8.93 7.97 -7.06
N ARG A 85 -8.10 7.04 -6.55
CA ARG A 85 -6.75 7.33 -6.05
C ARG A 85 -5.80 6.19 -6.35
N GLU A 86 -4.52 6.50 -6.40
CA GLU A 86 -3.44 5.54 -6.65
C GLU A 86 -2.43 5.51 -5.49
N TYR A 87 -1.67 4.42 -5.40
CA TYR A 87 -0.65 4.18 -4.37
C TYR A 87 -1.17 4.28 -2.93
N HIS A 88 -2.47 4.04 -2.75
CA HIS A 88 -3.12 3.96 -1.44
C HIS A 88 -2.88 2.60 -0.79
N ARG A 89 -3.25 2.48 0.49
CA ARG A 89 -3.32 1.20 1.21
C ARG A 89 -4.77 0.81 1.42
N ALA A 90 -5.06 -0.48 1.33
CA ALA A 90 -6.35 -1.03 1.71
C ALA A 90 -6.18 -2.26 2.60
N ASN A 91 -7.08 -2.40 3.57
CA ASN A 91 -7.19 -3.56 4.44
C ASN A 91 -8.67 -3.85 4.73
N VAL A 92 -8.96 -5.07 5.18
CA VAL A 92 -10.28 -5.43 5.69
C VAL A 92 -10.31 -5.21 7.20
N ILE A 93 -11.28 -4.42 7.69
CA ILE A 93 -11.55 -4.23 9.12
C ILE A 93 -13.05 -4.40 9.35
N GLY A 94 -13.43 -5.47 10.05
CA GLY A 94 -14.85 -5.82 10.23
C GLY A 94 -15.52 -6.05 8.88
N ASN A 95 -16.59 -5.30 8.62
CA ASN A 95 -17.33 -5.36 7.37
C ASN A 95 -16.76 -4.48 6.25
N TYR A 96 -15.67 -3.74 6.51
CA TYR A 96 -15.23 -2.66 5.64
C TYR A 96 -13.91 -2.97 4.95
N MET A 97 -13.83 -2.66 3.66
CA MET A 97 -12.56 -2.31 3.03
C MET A 97 -12.22 -0.87 3.43
N VAL A 98 -11.14 -0.73 4.21
CA VAL A 98 -10.65 0.55 4.71
C VAL A 98 -9.48 1.00 3.86
N ILE A 99 -9.62 2.15 3.21
CA ILE A 99 -8.63 2.72 2.31
C ILE A 99 -8.03 3.98 2.94
N THR A 100 -6.70 4.05 2.94
CA THR A 100 -5.94 5.14 3.56
C THR A 100 -4.82 5.63 2.64
N PHE A 101 -4.46 6.91 2.79
CA PHE A 101 -3.40 7.56 2.03
C PHE A 101 -3.65 7.53 0.50
N GLY A 102 -2.57 7.61 -0.27
CA GLY A 102 -2.59 7.61 -1.74
C GLY A 102 -2.32 8.99 -2.33
N MET A 103 -2.35 9.05 -3.66
CA MET A 103 -2.09 10.24 -4.47
C MET A 103 -3.23 10.47 -5.48
N PHE A 104 -3.20 11.64 -6.13
CA PHE A 104 -4.08 12.03 -7.25
C PHE A 104 -5.58 12.13 -6.93
N TYR A 105 -5.93 12.66 -5.76
CA TYR A 105 -7.28 13.12 -5.40
C TYR A 105 -7.24 14.55 -4.82
N GLN A 106 -8.37 15.26 -4.83
CA GLN A 106 -8.57 16.51 -4.06
C GLN A 106 -9.79 16.31 -3.14
N PRO A 107 -9.89 16.79 -1.87
CA PRO A 107 -8.98 17.04 -0.72
C PRO A 107 -9.28 16.04 0.46
N PRO A 108 -8.88 16.29 1.74
CA PRO A 108 -7.52 16.45 2.26
C PRO A 108 -6.76 15.11 2.32
N GLU A 109 -5.42 15.17 2.34
CA GLU A 109 -4.48 14.02 2.28
C GLU A 109 -4.62 12.94 3.39
N ASN A 110 -5.54 13.14 4.34
CA ASN A 110 -5.70 12.35 5.56
C ASN A 110 -7.11 11.73 5.68
N ASP A 111 -7.87 11.66 4.59
CA ASP A 111 -9.16 10.99 4.62
C ASP A 111 -9.02 9.46 4.72
N ILE A 112 -10.05 8.83 5.28
CA ILE A 112 -10.18 7.39 5.38
C ILE A 112 -11.46 7.03 4.63
N LEU A 113 -11.34 6.27 3.55
CA LEU A 113 -12.52 5.81 2.82
C LEU A 113 -12.95 4.45 3.38
N LEU A 114 -14.25 4.30 3.58
CA LEU A 114 -14.86 3.06 4.02
C LEU A 114 -15.81 2.56 2.96
N LEU A 115 -15.55 1.36 2.46
CA LEU A 115 -16.46 0.62 1.61
C LEU A 115 -17.01 -0.55 2.42
N ASP A 116 -18.29 -0.51 2.76
CA ASP A 116 -18.97 -1.65 3.37
C ASP A 116 -19.11 -2.77 2.33
N ILE A 117 -18.46 -3.90 2.62
CA ILE A 117 -18.41 -5.10 1.80
C ILE A 117 -19.22 -6.26 2.42
N SER A 118 -20.09 -5.99 3.40
CA SER A 118 -20.90 -7.02 4.07
C SER A 118 -21.93 -7.65 3.15
N ASN A 119 -22.45 -6.90 2.17
CA ASN A 119 -23.42 -7.39 1.20
C ASN A 119 -22.75 -7.70 -0.14
N VAL A 120 -22.77 -8.98 -0.50
CA VAL A 120 -22.13 -9.51 -1.71
C VAL A 120 -22.76 -9.00 -3.01
N ASN A 121 -23.99 -8.51 -2.93
CA ASN A 121 -24.75 -8.02 -4.07
C ASN A 121 -24.60 -6.50 -4.27
N GLU A 122 -24.15 -5.76 -3.27
CA GLU A 122 -24.01 -4.30 -3.31
C GLU A 122 -23.05 -3.81 -2.24
N TYR A 123 -22.03 -3.05 -2.66
CA TYR A 123 -21.10 -2.39 -1.75
C TYR A 123 -21.49 -0.94 -1.53
N ILE A 124 -21.31 -0.45 -0.30
CA ILE A 124 -21.80 0.88 0.09
C ILE A 124 -20.63 1.73 0.58
N TRP A 125 -20.35 2.83 -0.13
CA TRP A 125 -19.45 3.85 0.39
C TRP A 125 -20.11 4.57 1.55
N THR A 126 -19.43 4.62 2.70
CA THR A 126 -19.98 5.18 3.93
C THR A 126 -18.95 5.98 4.71
N ASN A 127 -19.43 6.87 5.58
CA ASN A 127 -18.63 7.58 6.57
C ASN A 127 -18.83 7.01 7.99
N GLU A 128 -19.68 5.98 8.11
CA GLU A 128 -20.00 5.33 9.38
C GLU A 128 -19.17 4.05 9.54
N PHE A 129 -18.41 3.97 10.63
CA PHE A 129 -17.65 2.79 11.00
C PHE A 129 -18.29 2.13 12.22
N ASN A 130 -18.83 0.93 12.04
CA ASN A 130 -19.29 0.10 13.15
C ASN A 130 -18.35 -1.12 13.36
N PRO A 131 -17.45 -1.08 14.37
CA PRO A 131 -16.52 -2.18 14.63
C PRO A 131 -17.21 -3.44 15.19
N PHE A 132 -18.47 -3.34 15.64
CA PHE A 132 -19.24 -4.42 16.23
C PHE A 132 -20.60 -4.54 15.51
N PRO A 133 -20.69 -5.25 14.38
CA PRO A 133 -21.97 -5.50 13.75
C PRO A 133 -22.89 -6.20 14.75
N SER A 134 -24.10 -5.68 14.93
CA SER A 134 -25.08 -6.10 15.93
C SER A 134 -25.58 -7.53 15.69
N SER A 135 -24.75 -8.54 15.95
CA SER A 135 -25.12 -9.96 15.93
C SER A 135 -25.06 -10.61 17.31
N ILE A 136 -25.04 -9.82 18.38
CA ILE A 136 -25.42 -10.25 19.74
C ILE A 136 -26.55 -9.34 20.24
N VAL A 137 -27.75 -9.48 19.67
CA VAL A 137 -28.99 -9.09 20.35
C VAL A 137 -29.93 -10.29 20.31
N ASN A 138 -29.58 -11.31 21.09
CA ASN A 138 -30.54 -12.28 21.60
C ASN A 138 -30.51 -12.19 23.12
N THR A 139 -31.27 -11.25 23.67
CA THR A 139 -32.12 -11.55 24.83
C THR A 139 -33.23 -10.52 24.92
N SER A 140 -34.42 -11.01 24.59
CA SER A 140 -35.68 -10.50 25.07
C SER A 140 -35.66 -10.43 26.60
N ALA A 141 -35.76 -9.22 27.14
CA ALA A 141 -36.31 -8.98 28.46
C ALA A 141 -36.94 -7.58 28.48
N SER A 142 -38.24 -7.54 28.20
CA SER A 142 -39.12 -6.44 28.53
C SER A 142 -39.21 -6.28 30.05
N VAL A 143 -38.77 -5.14 30.59
CA VAL A 143 -39.16 -4.68 31.94
C VAL A 143 -39.39 -3.16 31.89
N PRO A 144 -40.46 -2.63 32.52
CA PRO A 144 -41.03 -1.32 32.20
C PRO A 144 -40.29 -0.13 32.84
N SER A 145 -40.53 1.04 32.26
CA SER A 145 -40.23 2.36 32.81
C SER A 145 -40.70 2.53 34.25
N ASP A 146 -39.77 2.94 35.13
CA ASP A 146 -40.06 3.89 36.18
C ASP A 146 -38.81 4.77 36.39
N SER A 147 -38.98 6.07 36.15
CA SER A 147 -38.04 7.09 36.61
C SER A 147 -38.49 7.59 37.98
N PRO A 148 -37.55 7.88 38.87
CA PRO A 148 -37.54 9.22 39.44
C PRO A 148 -36.16 9.87 39.34
N SER A 149 -36.17 11.14 38.93
CA SER A 149 -35.05 12.06 39.10
C SER A 149 -34.69 12.19 40.59
N GLN A 150 -33.39 12.17 40.92
CA GLN A 150 -32.76 13.25 41.68
C GLN A 150 -31.25 13.06 41.90
N SER A 151 -30.59 14.22 41.91
CA SER A 151 -29.36 14.61 42.62
C SER A 151 -28.03 13.96 42.24
N ALA A 152 -27.17 14.81 41.68
CA ALA A 152 -25.72 14.67 41.68
C ALA A 152 -25.17 14.60 43.11
N THR A 153 -24.19 13.71 43.35
CA THR A 153 -23.05 13.96 44.24
C THR A 153 -21.90 12.98 43.96
N SER A 154 -20.74 13.57 43.63
CA SER A 154 -19.38 13.22 44.05
C SER A 154 -18.92 11.75 44.06
N HIS A 155 -17.96 11.43 43.17
CA HIS A 155 -16.78 10.68 43.59
C HIS A 155 -15.49 11.26 42.96
N ASN A 156 -14.68 11.87 43.82
CA ASN A 156 -13.25 12.13 43.58
C ASN A 156 -12.49 10.80 43.70
N SER A 157 -11.72 10.41 42.67
CA SER A 157 -10.34 9.90 42.75
C SER A 157 -9.85 9.33 41.40
N ASN A 158 -8.55 9.56 41.13
CA ASN A 158 -7.68 8.99 40.08
C ASN A 158 -7.23 9.88 38.90
N ILE A 159 -7.07 11.20 39.11
CA ILE A 159 -6.26 12.08 38.22
C ILE A 159 -4.84 12.25 38.81
N VAL A 160 -4.14 11.15 39.07
CA VAL A 160 -2.71 11.18 39.46
C VAL A 160 -1.86 10.18 38.66
N GLY A 161 -2.47 9.19 37.97
CA GLY A 161 -1.74 8.22 37.14
C GLY A 161 -1.41 8.67 35.72
N ILE A 162 -2.16 9.62 35.14
CA ILE A 162 -2.04 9.99 33.72
C ILE A 162 -0.88 10.98 33.48
N ILE A 163 -0.58 11.84 34.44
CA ILE A 163 0.43 12.91 34.27
C ILE A 163 1.86 12.36 34.37
N ILE A 164 2.12 11.42 35.29
CA ILE A 164 3.47 10.84 35.47
C ILE A 164 3.78 9.82 34.36
N GLY A 165 2.79 9.03 33.91
CA GLY A 165 2.96 8.09 32.79
C GLY A 165 3.26 8.79 31.45
N SER A 166 2.67 9.97 31.21
CA SER A 166 2.86 10.72 29.96
C SER A 166 4.26 11.32 29.82
N LEU A 167 4.89 11.75 30.92
CA LEU A 167 6.25 12.31 30.88
C LEU A 167 7.31 11.23 30.63
N VAL A 168 7.15 10.03 31.19
CA VAL A 168 8.08 8.92 30.99
C VAL A 168 7.95 8.33 29.58
N ALA A 169 6.73 8.21 29.05
CA ALA A 169 6.50 7.76 27.68
C ALA A 169 7.07 8.75 26.63
N GLY A 170 6.90 10.06 26.86
CA GLY A 170 7.49 11.09 26.01
C GLY A 170 9.02 11.03 25.96
N ALA A 171 9.66 10.88 27.11
CA ALA A 171 11.12 10.75 27.20
C ALA A 171 11.63 9.48 26.48
N LEU A 172 10.93 8.35 26.61
CA LEU A 172 11.29 7.11 25.92
C LEU A 172 11.15 7.23 24.39
N LEU A 173 10.07 7.84 23.90
CA LEU A 173 9.88 8.06 22.46
C LEU A 173 10.93 9.01 21.88
N SER A 174 11.31 10.07 22.61
CA SER A 174 12.40 10.95 22.20
C SER A 174 13.75 10.24 22.15
N PHE A 175 14.03 9.35 23.11
CA PHE A 175 15.29 8.60 23.15
C PHE A 175 15.38 7.55 22.03
N VAL A 176 14.30 6.80 21.79
CA VAL A 176 14.22 5.82 20.69
C VAL A 176 14.28 6.52 19.32
N GLY A 177 13.55 7.62 19.14
CA GLY A 177 13.59 8.41 17.91
C GLY A 177 14.97 8.98 17.62
N SER A 178 15.65 9.52 18.64
CA SER A 178 17.02 10.03 18.52
C SER A 178 18.02 8.92 18.17
N TYR A 179 17.86 7.73 18.77
CA TYR A 179 18.68 6.56 18.46
C TYR A 179 18.49 6.09 17.01
N LEU A 180 17.23 5.96 16.56
CA LEU A 180 16.92 5.55 15.19
C LEU A 180 17.39 6.59 14.15
N TYR A 181 17.23 7.88 14.44
CA TYR A 181 17.75 8.96 13.60
C TYR A 181 19.27 8.87 13.48
N ARG A 182 19.98 8.70 14.59
CA ARG A 182 21.44 8.59 14.61
C ARG A 182 21.93 7.32 13.91
N TRP A 183 21.20 6.21 14.04
CA TRP A 183 21.48 4.96 13.34
C TRP A 183 21.29 5.08 11.83
N ASN A 184 20.22 5.73 11.37
CA ASN A 184 19.98 5.97 9.96
C ASN A 184 21.04 6.90 9.36
N LYS A 185 21.39 7.99 10.07
CA LYS A 185 22.47 8.89 9.66
C LYS A 185 23.81 8.16 9.53
N ASN A 186 24.12 7.27 10.47
CA ASN A 186 25.37 6.51 10.41
C ASN A 186 25.37 5.43 9.30
N ARG A 187 24.19 4.92 8.90
CA ARG A 187 24.05 4.05 7.72
C ARG A 187 24.28 4.80 6.42
N ASN A 188 23.76 6.03 6.30
CA ASN A 188 24.00 6.86 5.12
C ASN A 188 25.48 7.21 4.96
N ASN A 189 26.17 7.55 6.05
CA ASN A 189 27.62 7.81 6.01
C ASN A 189 28.43 6.57 5.58
N LYS A 190 28.01 5.36 6.00
CA LYS A 190 28.64 4.11 5.55
C LYS A 190 28.40 3.86 4.06
N ASN A 191 27.19 4.13 3.56
CA ASN A 191 26.86 3.98 2.15
C ASN A 191 27.65 4.97 1.27
N GLU A 192 27.81 6.23 1.69
CA GLU A 192 28.67 7.20 1.01
C GLU A 192 30.14 6.76 1.01
N SER A 193 30.65 6.25 2.14
CA SER A 193 32.03 5.72 2.18
C SER A 193 32.23 4.50 1.29
N ASN A 194 31.23 3.62 1.17
CA ASN A 194 31.27 2.46 0.29
C ASN A 194 31.19 2.84 -1.19
N LEU A 195 30.40 3.85 -1.55
CA LEU A 195 30.32 4.39 -2.91
C LEU A 195 31.65 5.02 -3.34
N ASN A 196 32.28 5.81 -2.46
CA ASN A 196 33.58 6.42 -2.71
C ASN A 196 34.71 5.37 -2.82
N ASN A 197 34.69 4.34 -1.98
CA ASN A 197 35.64 3.24 -2.07
C ASN A 197 35.48 2.45 -3.37
N ASN A 198 34.23 2.18 -3.80
CA ASN A 198 33.95 1.48 -5.04
C ASN A 198 34.39 2.28 -6.28
N GLN A 199 34.22 3.61 -6.27
CA GLN A 199 34.74 4.48 -7.32
C GLN A 199 36.28 4.49 -7.37
N ALA A 200 36.96 4.52 -6.21
CA ALA A 200 38.42 4.46 -6.16
C ALA A 200 38.98 3.12 -6.69
N THR A 201 38.34 1.99 -6.36
CA THR A 201 38.72 0.68 -6.94
C THR A 201 38.49 0.59 -8.44
N ASN A 202 37.38 1.16 -8.95
CA ASN A 202 37.09 1.15 -10.39
C ASN A 202 38.09 2.02 -11.18
N ASN A 203 38.50 3.16 -10.62
CA ASN A 203 39.51 4.02 -11.24
C ASN A 203 40.89 3.33 -11.30
N ASN A 204 41.28 2.61 -10.25
CA ASN A 204 42.52 1.82 -10.23
C ASN A 204 42.48 0.62 -11.21
N GLN A 205 41.29 0.08 -11.50
CA GLN A 205 41.11 -0.98 -12.50
C GLN A 205 41.16 -0.43 -13.94
N ALA A 206 40.57 0.74 -14.19
CA ALA A 206 40.60 1.39 -15.50
C ALA A 206 42.03 1.79 -15.92
N GLU A 207 42.88 2.23 -14.99
CA GLU A 207 44.30 2.49 -15.28
C GLU A 207 45.08 1.22 -15.63
N ARG A 208 44.69 0.04 -15.09
CA ARG A 208 45.34 -1.23 -15.45
C ARG A 208 44.88 -1.82 -16.78
N ILE A 209 43.72 -1.41 -17.33
CA ILE A 209 43.20 -1.92 -18.60
C ILE A 209 43.78 -1.15 -19.81
N ASN A 210 44.34 0.05 -19.59
CA ASN A 210 44.96 0.87 -20.65
C ASN A 210 46.43 0.53 -20.95
N TYR A 211 46.97 -0.58 -20.41
CA TYR A 211 48.30 -1.07 -20.75
C TYR A 211 48.23 -2.43 -21.46
N TYR A 212 48.28 -2.41 -22.79
CA TYR A 212 48.52 -3.61 -23.60
C TYR A 212 50.03 -3.69 -23.92
N PRO A 213 50.75 -4.74 -23.47
CA PRO A 213 52.12 -4.97 -23.87
C PRO A 213 52.12 -5.47 -25.33
N GLY A 214 52.53 -4.62 -26.28
CA GLY A 214 52.71 -5.04 -27.68
C GLY A 214 52.41 -4.02 -28.78
N GLN A 215 52.17 -2.74 -28.51
CA GLN A 215 52.08 -1.74 -29.58
C GLN A 215 53.43 -1.05 -29.82
N GLU A 216 54.08 -1.46 -30.91
CA GLU A 216 55.24 -0.79 -31.48
C GLU A 216 54.79 0.55 -32.07
N ILE A 217 55.38 1.66 -31.63
CA ILE A 217 55.04 3.01 -32.08
C ILE A 217 55.58 3.22 -33.50
N ILE A 218 54.76 3.02 -34.53
CA ILE A 218 55.10 3.42 -35.90
C ILE A 218 55.05 4.95 -35.96
N ARG A 219 56.22 5.59 -35.98
CA ARG A 219 56.33 7.05 -36.17
C ARG A 219 56.08 7.38 -37.65
N PRO A 220 55.26 8.39 -37.98
CA PRO A 220 55.16 8.87 -39.35
C PRO A 220 56.49 9.51 -39.82
N PRO A 221 56.84 9.39 -41.12
CA PRO A 221 58.08 9.92 -41.65
C PRO A 221 58.10 11.46 -41.64
N ALA A 222 59.28 12.03 -41.39
CA ALA A 222 59.49 13.48 -41.34
C ALA A 222 59.22 14.15 -42.72
N PRO A 223 58.61 15.35 -42.76
CA PRO A 223 58.33 16.05 -44.01
C PRO A 223 59.62 16.52 -44.70
N ALA A 224 59.64 16.45 -46.04
CA ALA A 224 60.76 16.87 -46.88
C ALA A 224 60.95 18.41 -46.85
N PRO A 225 62.19 18.92 -47.03
CA PRO A 225 62.46 20.35 -47.01
C PRO A 225 61.88 21.05 -48.25
N VAL A 226 61.28 22.22 -48.04
CA VAL A 226 60.75 23.10 -49.10
C VAL A 226 61.91 23.88 -49.72
N GLN A 227 61.98 23.95 -51.05
CA GLN A 227 62.70 25.01 -51.79
C GLN A 227 61.71 26.08 -52.23
#